data_AF-A0A5A5RQ29-F1
#
_entry.id   AF-A0A5A5RQ29-F1
#
_cell.length_a   1.000
_cell.length_b   1.000
_cell.length_c   1.000
_cell.angle_alpha   90.00
_cell.angle_beta   90.00
_cell.angle_gamma   90.00
#
_symmetry.space_group_name_H-M   'P 1'
#
loop_
_entity.id
_entity.type
_entity.pdbx_description
1 polymer ?
#
loop_
_entity_poly.entity_id
_entity_poly.type
_entity_poly.pdbx_seq_one_letter_code
_entity_poly.pdbx_strand_id
1 'polypeptide(L)'
;MDSANAQKILGYFIEEAKEHLETLEQGILDLGNLVNNTEQMNEMFRAAHSIKGGAAMLGYSSIQKTAHRLEDAFKILKENPIQVDQKLESLFLKGYDLLQILIDKLQGSLGLQAEEANAIVKKGEPTFAELQAHLNYLLVQGKSTPAIAAASSISIRVRDILKQMLQLFKQEETSASRQQLQKLILPLSQLASEQQKWQYLVKNAQSALANPKHSYRTLAPVIIKELKQASDLLEWGRGEEITVSQELQLLATAKLPQILITLEPELVASTLLQMFNRQQVSQLVQLLQMRR
;
A
#
# COMPACT_ATOMS: atom_id res chain seq x y z
N MET A 1 44.62 15.39 -5.99
CA MET A 1 44.59 14.00 -5.48
C MET A 1 45.81 13.30 -6.01
N ASP A 2 46.58 12.62 -5.16
CA ASP A 2 47.73 11.83 -5.57
C ASP A 2 47.27 10.68 -6.50
N SER A 3 47.94 10.46 -7.63
CA SER A 3 47.46 9.56 -8.70
C SER A 3 47.29 8.11 -8.21
N ALA A 4 48.15 7.67 -7.29
CA ALA A 4 48.06 6.37 -6.64
C ALA A 4 46.81 6.23 -5.75
N ASN A 5 46.39 7.32 -5.09
CA ASN A 5 45.20 7.30 -4.23
C ASN A 5 43.92 7.26 -5.08
N ALA A 6 43.90 7.95 -6.23
CA ALA A 6 42.78 7.90 -7.16
C ALA A 6 42.60 6.48 -7.76
N GLN A 7 43.68 5.81 -8.14
CA GLN A 7 43.62 4.41 -8.60
C GLN A 7 43.13 3.45 -7.52
N LYS A 8 43.55 3.66 -6.26
CA LYS A 8 43.09 2.84 -5.14
C LYS A 8 41.59 3.00 -4.87
N ILE A 9 41.09 4.24 -4.86
CA ILE A 9 39.66 4.53 -4.72
C ILE A 9 38.86 3.91 -5.86
N LEU A 10 39.35 4.02 -7.10
CA LEU A 10 38.71 3.39 -8.26
C LEU A 10 38.66 1.86 -8.11
N GLY A 11 39.75 1.24 -7.66
CA GLY A 11 39.79 -0.20 -7.41
C GLY A 11 38.72 -0.66 -6.42
N TYR A 12 38.57 0.04 -5.29
CA TYR A 12 37.52 -0.26 -4.30
C TYR A 12 36.12 -0.10 -4.88
N PHE A 13 35.87 0.97 -5.63
CA PHE A 13 34.58 1.16 -6.28
C PHE A 13 34.24 0.03 -7.26
N ILE A 14 35.21 -0.44 -8.04
CA ILE A 14 34.99 -1.54 -8.98
C ILE A 14 34.67 -2.84 -8.24
N GLU A 15 35.36 -3.12 -7.13
CA GLU A 15 35.11 -4.29 -6.30
C GLU A 15 33.70 -4.26 -5.69
N GLU A 16 33.32 -3.15 -5.05
CA GLU A 16 31.96 -2.96 -4.51
C GLU A 16 30.88 -3.02 -5.62
N ALA A 17 31.15 -2.42 -6.78
CA ALA A 17 30.21 -2.46 -7.90
C ALA A 17 30.00 -3.88 -8.42
N LYS A 18 31.01 -4.76 -8.37
CA LYS A 18 30.88 -6.17 -8.76
C LYS A 18 30.05 -6.97 -7.78
N GLU A 19 30.21 -6.75 -6.47
CA GLU A 19 29.35 -7.36 -5.45
C GLU A 19 27.88 -6.96 -5.67
N HIS A 20 27.64 -5.67 -5.91
CA HIS A 20 26.30 -5.18 -6.22
C HIS A 20 25.75 -5.72 -7.55
N LEU A 21 26.60 -5.90 -8.57
CA LEU A 21 26.18 -6.55 -9.82
C LEU A 21 25.77 -8.02 -9.57
N GLU A 22 26.47 -8.76 -8.73
CA GLU A 22 26.09 -10.13 -8.39
C GLU A 22 24.72 -10.18 -7.70
N THR A 23 24.47 -9.27 -6.73
CA THR A 23 23.14 -9.11 -6.12
C THR A 23 22.08 -8.85 -7.19
N LEU A 24 22.35 -7.91 -8.10
CA LEU A 24 21.42 -7.54 -9.16
C LEU A 24 21.15 -8.70 -10.12
N GLU A 25 22.16 -9.46 -10.52
CA GLU A 25 22.00 -10.59 -11.43
C GLU A 25 21.11 -11.67 -10.83
N GLN A 26 21.44 -12.11 -9.60
CA GLN A 26 20.68 -13.15 -8.91
C GLN A 26 19.24 -12.72 -8.67
N GLY A 27 19.02 -11.48 -8.24
CA GLY A 27 17.67 -10.99 -8.00
C GLY A 27 16.86 -10.73 -9.26
N ILE A 28 17.50 -10.42 -10.41
CA ILE A 28 16.80 -10.36 -11.69
C ILE A 28 16.42 -11.75 -12.18
N LEU A 29 17.29 -12.76 -12.03
CA LEU A 29 16.98 -14.15 -12.46
C LEU A 29 15.83 -14.79 -11.66
N ASP A 30 15.60 -14.34 -10.43
CA ASP A 30 14.47 -14.79 -9.59
C ASP A 30 13.37 -13.72 -9.44
N LEU A 31 13.32 -12.74 -10.34
CA LEU A 31 12.50 -11.54 -10.17
C LEU A 31 11.01 -11.83 -9.95
N GLY A 32 10.49 -12.90 -10.57
CA GLY A 32 9.10 -13.32 -10.43
C GLY A 32 8.70 -13.76 -9.02
N ASN A 33 9.61 -14.39 -8.29
CA ASN A 33 9.39 -14.75 -6.88
C ASN A 33 9.76 -13.59 -5.96
N LEU A 34 10.87 -12.92 -6.28
CA LEU A 34 11.47 -11.86 -5.48
C LEU A 34 10.55 -10.64 -5.32
N VAL A 35 9.74 -10.29 -6.33
CA VAL A 35 8.83 -9.13 -6.28
C VAL A 35 7.85 -9.17 -5.09
N ASN A 36 7.54 -10.37 -4.57
CA ASN A 36 6.68 -10.55 -3.40
C ASN A 36 7.44 -10.48 -2.07
N ASN A 37 8.77 -10.46 -2.10
CA ASN A 37 9.64 -10.33 -0.95
C ASN A 37 10.17 -8.89 -0.82
N THR A 38 9.57 -8.13 0.10
CA THR A 38 9.93 -6.73 0.33
C THR A 38 11.40 -6.55 0.74
N GLU A 39 11.99 -7.49 1.47
CA GLU A 39 13.37 -7.39 1.93
C GLU A 39 14.35 -7.54 0.75
N GLN A 40 14.17 -8.57 -0.07
CA GLN A 40 14.99 -8.79 -1.26
C GLN A 40 14.79 -7.68 -2.30
N MET A 41 13.57 -7.16 -2.50
CA MET A 41 13.36 -5.99 -3.36
C MET A 41 14.10 -4.74 -2.84
N ASN A 42 14.18 -4.55 -1.53
CA ASN A 42 14.96 -3.46 -0.94
C ASN A 42 16.46 -3.64 -1.15
N GLU A 43 16.95 -4.88 -1.11
CA GLU A 43 18.35 -5.20 -1.38
C GLU A 43 18.73 -4.85 -2.83
N MET A 44 17.89 -5.26 -3.80
CA MET A 44 18.03 -4.90 -5.21
C MET A 44 18.07 -3.39 -5.45
N PHE A 45 17.13 -2.67 -4.82
CA PHE A 45 17.10 -1.21 -4.89
C PHE A 45 18.38 -0.58 -4.30
N ARG A 46 18.86 -1.08 -3.16
CA ARG A 46 20.09 -0.58 -2.52
C ARG A 46 21.32 -0.86 -3.37
N ALA A 47 21.44 -2.04 -3.97
CA ALA A 47 22.56 -2.38 -4.84
C ALA A 47 22.67 -1.41 -6.03
N ALA A 48 21.56 -1.17 -6.74
CA ALA A 48 21.53 -0.19 -7.83
C ALA A 48 21.84 1.24 -7.34
N HIS A 49 21.30 1.63 -6.18
CA HIS A 49 21.52 2.94 -5.57
C HIS A 49 22.99 3.18 -5.17
N SER A 50 23.65 2.15 -4.62
CA SER A 50 25.06 2.20 -4.25
C SER A 50 25.95 2.37 -5.47
N ILE A 51 25.72 1.61 -6.55
CA ILE A 51 26.47 1.77 -7.81
C ILE A 51 26.28 3.18 -8.37
N LYS A 52 25.03 3.70 -8.38
CA LYS A 52 24.74 5.08 -8.80
C LYS A 52 25.52 6.11 -7.98
N GLY A 53 25.52 5.96 -6.65
CA GLY A 53 26.20 6.86 -5.73
C GLY A 53 27.72 6.87 -5.93
N GLY A 54 28.34 5.70 -5.98
CA GLY A 54 29.78 5.56 -6.23
C GLY A 54 30.19 6.12 -7.59
N ALA A 55 29.42 5.82 -8.65
CA ALA A 55 29.67 6.36 -9.99
C ALA A 55 29.55 7.89 -10.04
N ALA A 56 28.57 8.47 -9.34
CA ALA A 56 28.42 9.92 -9.25
C ALA A 56 29.59 10.57 -8.50
N MET A 57 30.05 9.98 -7.41
CA MET A 57 31.19 10.47 -6.63
C MET A 57 32.49 10.48 -7.45
N LEU A 58 32.67 9.50 -8.33
CA LEU A 58 33.86 9.37 -9.20
C LEU A 58 33.71 10.03 -10.58
N GLY A 59 32.55 10.63 -10.88
CA GLY A 59 32.31 11.34 -12.13
C GLY A 59 32.00 10.46 -13.35
N TYR A 60 31.70 9.17 -13.15
CA TYR A 60 31.32 8.25 -14.22
C TYR A 60 29.84 8.39 -14.59
N SER A 61 29.51 9.47 -15.29
CA SER A 61 28.13 9.82 -15.65
C SER A 61 27.37 8.73 -16.41
N SER A 62 28.06 7.95 -17.27
CA SER A 62 27.44 6.84 -18.01
C SER A 62 26.98 5.71 -17.10
N ILE A 63 27.81 5.32 -16.12
CA ILE A 63 27.46 4.29 -15.12
C ILE A 63 26.34 4.81 -14.22
N GLN A 64 26.46 6.05 -13.74
CA GLN A 64 25.44 6.70 -12.92
C GLN A 64 24.07 6.69 -13.61
N LYS A 65 24.00 7.09 -14.88
CA LYS A 65 22.75 7.13 -15.65
C LYS A 65 22.13 5.74 -15.81
N THR A 66 22.94 4.73 -16.14
CA THR A 66 22.46 3.35 -16.31
C THR A 66 21.96 2.77 -14.99
N ALA A 67 22.73 2.91 -13.90
CA ALA A 67 22.34 2.46 -12.56
C ALA A 67 21.06 3.16 -12.07
N HIS A 68 20.92 4.46 -12.33
CA HIS A 68 19.72 5.22 -11.98
C HIS A 68 18.46 4.70 -12.70
N ARG A 69 18.55 4.36 -13.99
CA ARG A 69 17.40 3.79 -14.71
C ARG A 69 16.98 2.43 -14.17
N LEU A 70 17.92 1.59 -13.77
CA LEU A 70 17.63 0.33 -13.08
C LEU A 70 17.00 0.57 -11.70
N GLU A 71 17.56 1.50 -10.91
CA GLU A 71 17.02 1.90 -9.61
C GLU A 71 15.56 2.37 -9.72
N ASP A 72 15.23 3.23 -10.69
CA ASP A 72 13.87 3.70 -10.93
C ASP A 72 12.92 2.55 -11.30
N ALA A 73 13.38 1.62 -12.13
CA ALA A 73 12.61 0.44 -12.51
C ALA A 73 12.35 -0.49 -11.31
N PHE A 74 13.35 -0.75 -10.46
CA PHE A 74 13.18 -1.53 -9.22
C PHE A 74 12.28 -0.82 -8.22
N LYS A 75 12.35 0.51 -8.15
CA LYS A 75 11.45 1.30 -7.31
C LYS A 75 9.98 1.10 -7.71
N ILE A 76 9.69 1.07 -9.02
CA ILE A 76 8.33 0.79 -9.51
C ILE A 76 7.85 -0.59 -9.04
N LEU A 77 8.69 -1.63 -9.15
CA LEU A 77 8.35 -2.98 -8.69
C LEU A 77 8.17 -3.06 -7.17
N LYS A 78 8.98 -2.32 -6.41
CA LYS A 78 8.88 -2.24 -4.96
C LYS A 78 7.59 -1.54 -4.50
N GLU A 79 7.14 -0.52 -5.23
CA GLU A 79 6.00 0.32 -4.84
C GLU A 79 4.66 -0.21 -5.37
N ASN A 80 4.66 -1.14 -6.32
CA ASN A 80 3.45 -1.60 -7.00
C ASN A 80 3.42 -3.13 -7.11
N PRO A 81 2.31 -3.79 -6.75
CA PRO A 81 2.14 -5.22 -6.97
C PRO A 81 1.94 -5.48 -8.47
N ILE A 82 3.03 -5.83 -9.16
CA ILE A 82 3.03 -6.18 -10.58
C ILE A 82 3.38 -7.65 -10.72
N GLN A 83 2.60 -8.37 -11.53
CA GLN A 83 2.97 -9.72 -11.95
C GLN A 83 4.11 -9.62 -12.98
N VAL A 84 5.29 -10.10 -12.60
CA VAL A 84 6.46 -10.14 -13.47
C VAL A 84 6.26 -11.20 -14.54
N ASP A 85 6.45 -10.83 -15.79
CA ASP A 85 6.49 -11.75 -16.92
C ASP A 85 7.92 -11.91 -17.45
N GLN A 86 8.13 -12.93 -18.28
CA GLN A 86 9.43 -13.24 -18.87
C GLN A 86 10.00 -12.08 -19.70
N LYS A 87 9.11 -11.25 -20.29
CA LYS A 87 9.52 -10.08 -21.07
C LYS A 87 10.16 -9.04 -20.15
N LEU A 88 9.55 -8.76 -18.99
CA LEU A 88 10.07 -7.82 -18.02
C LEU A 88 11.45 -8.26 -17.49
N GLU A 89 11.58 -9.53 -17.11
CA GLU A 89 12.84 -10.12 -16.66
C GLU A 89 13.95 -9.96 -17.71
N SER A 90 13.65 -10.30 -18.97
CA SER A 90 14.59 -10.14 -20.08
C SER A 90 15.03 -8.68 -20.30
N LEU A 91 14.14 -7.71 -20.08
CA LEU A 91 14.46 -6.29 -20.21
C LEU A 91 15.35 -5.79 -19.06
N PHE A 92 15.15 -6.29 -17.85
CA PHE A 92 16.05 -6.03 -16.72
C PHE A 92 17.44 -6.61 -16.96
N LEU A 93 17.54 -7.88 -17.43
CA LEU A 93 18.83 -8.50 -17.76
C LEU A 93 19.61 -7.69 -18.80
N LYS A 94 18.95 -7.22 -19.87
CA LYS A 94 19.61 -6.34 -20.86
C LYS A 94 20.09 -5.01 -20.27
N GLY A 95 19.35 -4.46 -19.30
CA GLY A 95 19.76 -3.25 -18.57
C GLY A 95 20.96 -3.51 -17.66
N TYR A 96 20.97 -4.67 -16.99
CA TYR A 96 22.08 -5.18 -16.20
C TYR A 96 23.34 -5.37 -17.05
N ASP A 97 23.23 -6.04 -18.21
CA ASP A 97 24.36 -6.29 -19.13
C ASP A 97 25.07 -4.98 -19.52
N LEU A 98 24.28 -3.93 -19.79
CA LEU A 98 24.83 -2.60 -20.10
C LEU A 98 25.62 -2.01 -18.93
N LEU A 99 25.12 -2.17 -17.71
CA LEU A 99 25.81 -1.70 -16.51
C LEU A 99 27.10 -2.49 -16.28
N GLN A 100 27.05 -3.81 -16.43
CA GLN A 100 28.21 -4.70 -16.31
C GLN A 100 29.29 -4.34 -17.32
N ILE A 101 28.94 -4.16 -18.60
CA ILE A 101 29.89 -3.73 -19.64
C ILE A 101 30.61 -2.43 -19.26
N LEU A 102 29.87 -1.45 -18.73
CA LEU A 102 30.47 -0.16 -18.33
C LEU A 102 31.43 -0.31 -17.15
N ILE A 103 31.10 -1.15 -16.17
CA ILE A 103 31.96 -1.44 -15.01
C ILE A 103 33.20 -2.22 -15.43
N ASP A 104 33.08 -3.23 -16.28
CA ASP A 104 34.21 -4.02 -16.77
C ASP A 104 35.21 -3.17 -17.57
N LYS A 105 34.70 -2.19 -18.32
CA LYS A 105 35.54 -1.23 -19.06
C LYS A 105 36.41 -0.37 -18.15
N LEU A 106 36.03 -0.15 -16.89
CA LEU A 106 36.90 0.54 -15.92
C LEU A 106 38.16 -0.25 -15.57
N GLN A 107 38.13 -1.59 -15.70
CA GLN A 107 39.28 -2.46 -15.47
C GLN A 107 40.24 -2.53 -16.65
N GLY A 108 39.82 -2.07 -17.83
CA GLY A 108 40.65 -2.05 -19.02
C GLY A 108 41.88 -1.15 -18.86
N SER A 109 42.96 -1.46 -19.56
CA SER A 109 44.21 -0.67 -19.53
C SER A 109 44.04 0.79 -19.94
N LEU A 110 43.00 1.08 -20.73
CA LEU A 110 42.62 2.44 -21.15
C LEU A 110 41.54 3.07 -20.26
N GLY A 111 40.96 2.32 -19.31
CA GLY A 111 39.78 2.73 -18.55
C GLY A 111 38.55 3.00 -19.43
N LEU A 112 37.51 3.55 -18.81
CA LEU A 112 36.26 3.91 -19.51
C LEU A 112 36.39 5.26 -20.22
N GLN A 113 36.55 5.25 -21.54
CA GLN A 113 36.61 6.45 -22.36
C GLN A 113 35.22 7.06 -22.58
N ALA A 114 35.11 8.38 -22.61
CA ALA A 114 33.84 9.08 -22.63
C ALA A 114 33.00 8.79 -23.89
N GLU A 115 33.63 8.78 -25.07
CA GLU A 115 32.98 8.49 -26.35
C GLU A 115 32.44 7.05 -26.40
N GLU A 116 33.23 6.09 -25.92
CA GLU A 116 32.82 4.68 -25.86
C GLU A 116 31.67 4.49 -24.88
N ALA A 117 31.78 5.09 -23.68
CA ALA A 117 30.73 5.05 -22.68
C ALA A 117 29.41 5.64 -23.20
N ASN A 118 29.48 6.77 -23.91
CA ASN A 118 28.32 7.41 -24.53
C ASN A 118 27.70 6.53 -25.63
N ALA A 119 28.54 5.86 -26.44
CA ALA A 119 28.05 4.94 -27.47
C ALA A 119 27.35 3.71 -26.86
N ILE A 120 27.88 3.15 -25.76
CA ILE A 120 27.27 2.04 -25.02
C ILE A 120 25.91 2.48 -24.47
N VAL A 121 25.84 3.60 -23.77
CA VAL A 121 24.59 4.13 -23.20
C VAL A 121 23.57 4.39 -24.31
N LYS A 122 23.97 5.03 -25.40
CA LYS A 122 23.08 5.31 -26.55
C LYS A 122 22.52 4.04 -27.17
N LYS A 123 23.33 2.99 -27.31
CA LYS A 123 22.88 1.67 -27.81
C LYS A 123 21.84 1.04 -26.87
N GLY A 124 21.92 1.32 -25.57
CA GLY A 124 21.00 0.82 -24.55
C GLY A 124 19.70 1.61 -24.37
N GLU A 125 19.59 2.83 -24.92
CA GLU A 125 18.40 3.67 -24.78
C GLU A 125 17.09 2.98 -25.20
N PRO A 126 17.03 2.23 -26.32
CA PRO A 126 15.81 1.52 -26.71
C PRO A 126 15.39 0.47 -25.68
N THR A 127 16.34 -0.24 -25.07
CA THR A 127 16.06 -1.24 -24.02
C THR A 127 15.36 -0.60 -22.83
N PHE A 128 15.88 0.53 -22.34
CA PHE A 128 15.27 1.23 -21.21
C PHE A 128 13.92 1.87 -21.56
N ALA A 129 13.75 2.33 -22.80
CA ALA A 129 12.45 2.80 -23.27
C ALA A 129 11.42 1.66 -23.30
N GLU A 130 11.81 0.47 -23.78
CA GLU A 130 10.95 -0.71 -23.77
C GLU A 130 10.66 -1.20 -22.36
N LEU A 131 11.65 -1.21 -21.46
CA LEU A 131 11.48 -1.56 -20.04
C LEU A 131 10.43 -0.65 -19.38
N GLN A 132 10.56 0.66 -19.55
CA GLN A 132 9.61 1.62 -18.98
C GLN A 132 8.21 1.45 -19.58
N ALA A 133 8.11 1.27 -20.90
CA ALA A 133 6.83 1.08 -21.57
C ALA A 133 6.12 -0.20 -21.09
N HIS A 134 6.88 -1.29 -20.91
CA HIS A 134 6.37 -2.56 -20.45
C HIS A 134 5.95 -2.52 -18.97
N LEU A 135 6.74 -1.88 -18.10
CA LEU A 135 6.35 -1.61 -16.71
C LEU A 135 5.04 -0.82 -16.64
N ASN A 136 4.90 0.23 -17.46
CA ASN A 136 3.67 1.01 -17.53
C ASN A 136 2.48 0.18 -18.02
N TYR A 137 2.68 -0.68 -19.02
CA TYR A 137 1.66 -1.62 -19.49
C TYR A 137 1.21 -2.56 -18.37
N LEU A 138 2.15 -3.18 -17.65
CA LEU A 138 1.84 -4.09 -16.56
C LEU A 138 1.17 -3.39 -15.37
N LEU A 139 1.53 -2.13 -15.07
CA LEU A 139 0.85 -1.30 -14.08
C LEU A 139 -0.62 -1.05 -14.44
N VAL A 140 -0.94 -0.91 -15.73
CA VAL A 140 -2.32 -0.71 -16.20
C VAL A 140 -3.08 -2.05 -16.20
N GLN A 141 -2.45 -3.14 -16.64
CA GLN A 141 -3.04 -4.49 -16.62
C GLN A 141 -3.32 -4.97 -15.19
N GLY A 142 -2.39 -4.74 -14.26
CA GLY A 142 -2.55 -5.02 -12.84
C GLY A 142 -3.66 -4.20 -12.15
N LYS A 143 -4.13 -3.11 -12.77
CA LYS A 143 -5.31 -2.35 -12.32
C LYS A 143 -6.63 -2.81 -12.96
N SER A 144 -6.59 -3.73 -13.93
CA SER A 144 -7.70 -3.98 -14.87
C SER A 144 -8.30 -5.39 -14.82
N THR A 145 -7.97 -6.24 -13.85
CA THR A 145 -8.72 -7.49 -13.63
C THR A 145 -10.13 -7.20 -13.06
N PRO A 146 -11.16 -8.03 -13.35
CA PRO A 146 -12.52 -7.82 -12.83
C PRO A 146 -12.57 -7.71 -11.30
N ALA A 147 -11.70 -8.46 -10.61
CA ALA A 147 -11.58 -8.42 -9.15
C ALA A 147 -10.98 -7.09 -8.65
N ILE A 148 -9.99 -6.52 -9.34
CA ILE A 148 -9.34 -5.25 -8.97
C ILE A 148 -10.19 -4.05 -9.40
N ALA A 149 -10.95 -4.14 -10.50
CA ALA A 149 -11.96 -3.14 -10.85
C ALA A 149 -13.09 -3.08 -9.80
N ALA A 150 -13.56 -4.23 -9.31
CA ALA A 150 -14.49 -4.31 -8.20
C ALA A 150 -13.87 -3.76 -6.90
N ALA A 151 -12.62 -4.12 -6.59
CA ALA A 151 -11.90 -3.64 -5.41
C ALA A 151 -11.60 -2.12 -5.45
N SER A 152 -11.25 -1.58 -6.62
CA SER A 152 -11.10 -0.14 -6.86
C SER A 152 -12.43 0.59 -6.65
N SER A 153 -13.55 0.00 -7.11
CA SER A 153 -14.89 0.51 -6.81
C SER A 153 -15.23 0.48 -5.31
N ILE A 154 -14.74 -0.53 -4.59
CA ILE A 154 -14.85 -0.63 -3.12
C ILE A 154 -14.03 0.50 -2.48
N SER A 155 -12.78 0.71 -2.88
CA SER A 155 -11.92 1.76 -2.32
C SER A 155 -12.44 3.17 -2.53
N ILE A 156 -13.03 3.45 -3.69
CA ILE A 156 -13.70 4.72 -3.95
C ILE A 156 -14.87 4.91 -2.98
N ARG A 157 -15.73 3.89 -2.85
CA ARG A 157 -16.89 3.94 -1.91
C ARG A 157 -16.46 4.11 -0.46
N VAL A 158 -15.44 3.37 -0.01
CA VAL A 158 -14.90 3.50 1.35
C VAL A 158 -14.40 4.92 1.57
N ARG A 159 -13.60 5.47 0.64
CA ARG A 159 -13.06 6.82 0.75
C ARG A 159 -14.16 7.88 0.85
N ASP A 160 -15.24 7.74 0.12
CA ASP A 160 -16.36 8.68 0.18
C ASP A 160 -17.15 8.59 1.49
N ILE A 161 -17.29 7.39 2.06
CA ILE A 161 -17.85 7.20 3.41
C ILE A 161 -16.93 7.81 4.46
N LEU A 162 -15.62 7.57 4.38
CA LEU A 162 -14.65 8.13 5.33
C LEU A 162 -14.62 9.66 5.31
N LYS A 163 -14.76 10.30 4.13
CA LYS A 163 -14.90 11.75 4.02
C LYS A 163 -16.14 12.27 4.77
N GLN A 164 -17.29 11.61 4.62
CA GLN A 164 -18.52 11.98 5.32
C GLN A 164 -18.39 11.75 6.84
N MET A 165 -17.78 10.64 7.26
CA MET A 165 -17.50 10.38 8.68
C MET A 165 -16.58 11.46 9.28
N LEU A 166 -15.53 11.87 8.57
CA LEU A 166 -14.65 12.96 9.00
C LEU A 166 -15.38 14.30 9.15
N GLN A 167 -16.40 14.57 8.33
CA GLN A 167 -17.24 15.76 8.49
C GLN A 167 -18.10 15.67 9.76
N LEU A 168 -18.69 14.51 10.06
CA LEU A 168 -19.47 14.29 11.28
C LEU A 168 -18.61 14.30 12.55
N PHE A 169 -17.41 13.73 12.51
CA PHE A 169 -16.48 13.74 13.65
C PHE A 169 -16.03 15.16 14.05
N LYS A 170 -16.16 16.15 13.15
CA LYS A 170 -15.88 17.57 13.44
C LYS A 170 -17.06 18.31 14.08
N GLN A 171 -18.25 17.72 14.11
CA GLN A 171 -19.44 18.31 14.71
C GLN A 171 -19.51 18.02 16.21
N GLU A 172 -20.49 18.63 16.89
CA GLU A 172 -20.74 18.35 18.31
C GLU A 172 -21.14 16.88 18.56
N GLU A 173 -20.61 16.34 19.64
CA GLU A 173 -20.85 14.96 20.06
C GLU A 173 -22.24 14.84 20.66
N THR A 174 -23.21 14.40 19.84
CA THR A 174 -24.60 14.21 20.24
C THR A 174 -25.06 12.80 19.90
N SER A 175 -26.11 12.34 20.58
CA SER A 175 -26.75 11.06 20.23
C SER A 175 -27.21 11.01 18.77
N ALA A 176 -27.64 12.15 18.20
CA ALA A 176 -28.06 12.27 16.81
C ALA A 176 -26.87 12.14 15.84
N SER A 177 -25.78 12.88 16.06
CA SER A 177 -24.57 12.79 15.22
C SER A 177 -23.93 11.40 15.29
N ARG A 178 -24.01 10.73 16.44
CA ARG A 178 -23.52 9.36 16.61
C ARG A 178 -24.38 8.34 15.86
N GLN A 179 -25.70 8.51 15.88
CA GLN A 179 -26.60 7.69 15.06
C GLN A 179 -26.34 7.88 13.56
N GLN A 180 -26.01 9.10 13.11
CA GLN A 180 -25.62 9.36 11.73
C GLN A 180 -24.31 8.64 11.36
N LEU A 181 -23.29 8.68 12.22
CA LEU A 181 -22.04 7.91 12.03
C LEU A 181 -22.31 6.40 11.93
N GLN A 182 -23.15 5.85 12.81
CA GLN A 182 -23.55 4.45 12.75
C GLN A 182 -24.28 4.11 11.44
N LYS A 183 -25.14 5.01 10.93
CA LYS A 183 -25.79 4.82 9.63
C LYS A 183 -24.80 4.87 8.47
N LEU A 184 -23.81 5.76 8.50
CA LEU A 184 -22.81 5.91 7.44
C LEU A 184 -21.89 4.70 7.31
N ILE A 185 -21.59 4.00 8.40
CA ILE A 185 -20.70 2.83 8.37
C ILE A 185 -21.43 1.53 7.96
N LEU A 186 -22.77 1.49 8.02
CA LEU A 186 -23.56 0.29 7.66
C LEU A 186 -23.28 -0.21 6.22
N PRO A 187 -23.21 0.64 5.18
CA PRO A 187 -22.90 0.20 3.83
C PRO A 187 -21.55 -0.52 3.70
N LEU A 188 -20.58 -0.27 4.59
CA LEU A 188 -19.27 -0.90 4.53
C LEU A 188 -19.32 -2.42 4.77
N SER A 189 -20.30 -2.93 5.53
CA SER A 189 -20.44 -4.37 5.74
C SER A 189 -20.94 -5.11 4.49
N GLN A 190 -21.57 -4.39 3.56
CA GLN A 190 -22.00 -4.95 2.28
C GLN A 190 -20.88 -4.96 1.23
N LEU A 191 -19.80 -4.22 1.47
CA LEU A 191 -18.60 -4.26 0.62
C LEU A 191 -17.76 -5.47 1.00
N ALA A 192 -17.15 -6.12 0.01
CA ALA A 192 -16.28 -7.29 0.21
C ALA A 192 -16.89 -8.33 1.19
N SER A 193 -18.14 -8.74 0.94
CA SER A 193 -18.86 -9.71 1.79
C SER A 193 -18.11 -11.04 1.96
N GLU A 194 -17.36 -11.43 0.93
CA GLU A 194 -16.54 -12.65 0.92
C GLU A 194 -15.29 -12.54 1.83
N GLN A 195 -14.83 -11.32 2.17
CA GLN A 195 -13.59 -11.12 2.92
C GLN A 195 -13.86 -11.06 4.42
N GLN A 196 -13.65 -12.18 5.12
CA GLN A 196 -13.91 -12.32 6.55
C GLN A 196 -13.18 -11.30 7.42
N LYS A 197 -11.92 -10.97 7.10
CA LYS A 197 -11.13 -10.03 7.90
C LYS A 197 -11.65 -8.59 7.79
N TRP A 198 -12.11 -8.21 6.60
CA TRP A 198 -12.81 -6.93 6.38
C TRP A 198 -14.10 -6.87 7.19
N GLN A 199 -14.93 -7.91 7.15
CA GLN A 199 -16.17 -7.97 7.92
C GLN A 199 -15.91 -7.84 9.42
N TYR A 200 -14.87 -8.50 9.92
CA TYR A 200 -14.47 -8.40 11.32
C TYR A 200 -14.02 -6.98 11.70
N LEU A 201 -13.23 -6.30 10.85
CA LEU A 201 -12.82 -4.91 11.05
C LEU A 201 -14.03 -3.96 11.11
N VAL A 202 -14.92 -4.03 10.13
CA VAL A 202 -16.11 -3.17 10.05
C VAL A 202 -16.99 -3.37 11.27
N LYS A 203 -17.17 -4.61 11.74
CA LYS A 203 -17.94 -4.92 12.95
C LYS A 203 -17.33 -4.27 14.19
N ASN A 204 -16.01 -4.34 14.36
CA ASN A 204 -15.34 -3.68 15.50
C ASN A 204 -15.49 -2.15 15.43
N ALA A 205 -15.33 -1.55 14.26
CA ALA A 205 -15.56 -0.11 14.07
C ALA A 205 -17.01 0.30 14.37
N GLN A 206 -18.00 -0.51 13.96
CA GLN A 206 -19.41 -0.30 14.30
C GLN A 206 -19.66 -0.35 15.81
N SER A 207 -19.13 -1.37 16.50
CA SER A 207 -19.24 -1.49 17.95
C SER A 207 -18.58 -0.31 18.69
N ALA A 208 -17.41 0.14 18.24
CA ALA A 208 -16.73 1.30 18.80
C ALA A 208 -17.55 2.60 18.62
N LEU A 209 -18.14 2.81 17.45
CA LEU A 209 -19.01 3.96 17.18
C LEU A 209 -20.31 3.92 18.00
N ALA A 210 -20.84 2.73 18.29
CA ALA A 210 -22.05 2.57 19.09
C ALA A 210 -21.84 2.90 20.57
N ASN A 211 -20.60 2.86 21.07
CA ASN A 211 -20.30 3.09 22.48
C ASN A 211 -20.26 4.59 22.84
N PRO A 212 -21.24 5.12 23.60
CA PRO A 212 -21.32 6.53 23.95
C PRO A 212 -20.19 7.01 24.88
N LYS A 213 -19.42 6.10 25.50
CA LYS A 213 -18.33 6.47 26.42
C LYS A 213 -17.07 6.99 25.71
N HIS A 214 -16.90 6.72 24.42
CA HIS A 214 -15.70 7.15 23.68
C HIS A 214 -15.97 8.41 22.88
N SER A 215 -15.13 9.43 23.04
CA SER A 215 -15.25 10.68 22.29
C SER A 215 -14.89 10.51 20.83
N TYR A 216 -15.35 11.44 19.98
CA TYR A 216 -15.01 11.46 18.56
C TYR A 216 -13.51 11.66 18.34
N ARG A 217 -12.86 12.41 19.22
CA ARG A 217 -11.41 12.62 19.19
C ARG A 217 -10.63 11.31 19.36
N THR A 218 -11.14 10.36 20.15
CA THR A 218 -10.53 9.04 20.33
C THR A 218 -10.89 8.09 19.20
N LEU A 219 -12.14 8.11 18.73
CA LEU A 219 -12.65 7.17 17.71
C LEU A 219 -12.12 7.47 16.30
N ALA A 220 -12.12 8.74 15.90
CA ALA A 220 -11.81 9.16 14.53
C ALA A 220 -10.43 8.71 14.03
N PRO A 221 -9.30 8.95 14.74
CA PRO A 221 -7.98 8.60 14.20
C PRO A 221 -7.81 7.09 14.00
N VAL A 222 -8.37 6.27 14.88
CA VAL A 222 -8.27 4.80 14.82
C VAL A 222 -9.13 4.26 13.67
N ILE A 223 -10.42 4.60 13.68
CA ILE A 223 -11.39 4.06 12.72
C ILE A 223 -11.06 4.50 11.29
N ILE A 224 -10.75 5.78 11.08
CA ILE A 224 -10.45 6.30 9.74
C ILE A 224 -9.16 5.69 9.18
N LYS A 225 -8.12 5.56 10.01
CA LYS A 225 -6.84 4.98 9.60
C LYS A 225 -7.00 3.52 9.21
N GLU A 226 -7.63 2.70 10.06
CA GLU A 226 -7.73 1.26 9.81
C GLU A 226 -8.65 0.94 8.62
N LEU A 227 -9.80 1.61 8.49
CA LEU A 227 -10.68 1.41 7.35
C LEU A 227 -10.02 1.83 6.03
N LYS A 228 -9.23 2.90 6.03
CA LYS A 228 -8.46 3.32 4.85
C LYS A 228 -7.41 2.27 4.49
N GLN A 229 -6.58 1.87 5.46
CA GLN A 229 -5.53 0.88 5.23
C GLN A 229 -6.08 -0.46 4.73
N ALA A 230 -7.18 -0.93 5.33
CA ALA A 230 -7.84 -2.16 4.90
C ALA A 230 -8.41 -2.04 3.48
N SER A 231 -8.94 -0.88 3.12
CA SER A 231 -9.41 -0.61 1.76
C SER A 231 -8.28 -0.65 0.74
N ASP A 232 -7.13 -0.04 1.05
CA ASP A 232 -5.96 -0.05 0.17
C ASP A 232 -5.45 -1.50 -0.03
N LEU A 233 -5.47 -2.33 1.03
CA LEU A 233 -5.15 -3.76 0.94
C LEU A 233 -6.15 -4.54 0.06
N LEU A 234 -7.45 -4.25 0.15
CA LEU A 234 -8.45 -4.86 -0.74
C LEU A 234 -8.20 -4.50 -2.20
N GLU A 235 -7.85 -3.24 -2.49
CA GLU A 235 -7.52 -2.78 -3.85
C GLU A 235 -6.36 -3.57 -4.45
N TRP A 236 -5.39 -3.97 -3.62
CA TRP A 236 -4.25 -4.77 -4.02
C TRP A 236 -4.50 -6.28 -3.98
N GLY A 237 -5.73 -6.74 -3.71
CA GLY A 237 -6.05 -8.17 -3.58
C GLY A 237 -5.50 -8.83 -2.32
N ARG A 238 -4.99 -8.05 -1.37
CA ARG A 238 -4.32 -8.50 -0.13
C ARG A 238 -5.28 -8.47 1.08
N GLY A 239 -6.55 -8.81 0.86
CA GLY A 239 -7.58 -8.77 1.91
C GLY A 239 -7.27 -9.67 3.11
N GLU A 240 -6.50 -10.75 2.89
CA GLU A 240 -6.03 -11.64 3.96
C GLU A 240 -5.03 -10.98 4.92
N GLU A 241 -4.47 -9.82 4.59
CA GLU A 241 -3.55 -9.10 5.48
C GLU A 241 -4.26 -8.08 6.37
N ILE A 242 -5.57 -7.93 6.23
CA ILE A 242 -6.35 -6.99 7.06
C ILE A 242 -6.29 -7.47 8.51
N THR A 243 -5.79 -6.60 9.39
CA THR A 243 -5.76 -6.83 10.83
C THR A 243 -6.56 -5.75 11.56
N VAL A 244 -7.20 -6.13 12.66
CA VAL A 244 -7.87 -5.19 13.57
C VAL A 244 -6.93 -4.92 14.72
N SER A 245 -6.58 -3.65 14.96
CA SER A 245 -5.65 -3.31 16.04
C SER A 245 -6.23 -3.62 17.42
N GLN A 246 -5.35 -3.85 18.41
CA GLN A 246 -5.77 -4.01 19.79
C GLN A 246 -6.49 -2.76 20.32
N GLU A 247 -6.09 -1.57 19.86
CA GLU A 247 -6.74 -0.31 20.21
C GLU A 247 -8.20 -0.29 19.75
N LEU A 248 -8.48 -0.65 18.49
CA LEU A 248 -9.84 -0.71 17.98
C LEU A 248 -10.68 -1.80 18.67
N GLN A 249 -10.09 -2.96 18.97
CA GLN A 249 -10.77 -4.01 19.73
C GLN A 249 -11.16 -3.51 21.12
N LEU A 250 -10.27 -2.80 21.84
CA LEU A 250 -10.57 -2.22 23.14
C LEU A 250 -11.72 -1.20 23.05
N LEU A 251 -11.71 -0.33 22.05
CA LEU A 251 -12.79 0.63 21.80
C LEU A 251 -14.14 -0.06 21.49
N ALA A 252 -14.10 -1.24 20.87
CA ALA A 252 -15.27 -2.04 20.52
C ALA A 252 -15.86 -2.84 21.71
N THR A 253 -15.04 -3.23 22.69
CA THR A 253 -15.42 -4.18 23.77
C THR A 253 -16.37 -3.65 24.84
N ALA A 254 -16.90 -2.44 24.73
CA ALA A 254 -17.90 -1.98 25.69
C ALA A 254 -19.18 -2.80 25.59
N LYS A 255 -19.59 -3.41 26.71
CA LYS A 255 -20.91 -4.04 26.86
C LYS A 255 -21.99 -3.01 26.51
N LEU A 256 -22.56 -3.11 25.31
CA LEU A 256 -23.78 -2.40 24.96
C LEU A 256 -24.87 -2.83 25.95
N PRO A 257 -25.70 -1.91 26.46
CA PRO A 257 -26.85 -2.30 27.26
C PRO A 257 -27.77 -3.16 26.41
N GLN A 258 -27.86 -4.45 26.75
CA GLN A 258 -28.81 -5.38 26.15
C GLN A 258 -30.13 -5.23 26.90
N ILE A 259 -31.23 -5.05 26.16
CA ILE A 259 -32.58 -5.06 26.72
C ILE A 259 -33.15 -6.45 26.44
N LEU A 260 -33.46 -7.20 27.50
CA LEU A 260 -34.20 -8.43 27.37
C LEU A 260 -35.67 -8.07 27.11
N ILE A 261 -36.15 -8.29 25.88
CA ILE A 261 -37.55 -8.05 25.51
C ILE A 261 -38.32 -9.34 25.78
N THR A 262 -39.32 -9.28 26.66
CA THR A 262 -40.23 -10.40 26.92
C THR A 262 -41.33 -10.46 25.84
N LEU A 263 -42.03 -11.60 25.73
CA LEU A 263 -43.16 -11.73 24.80
C LEU A 263 -44.42 -10.97 25.26
N GLU A 264 -44.42 -10.46 26.49
CA GLU A 264 -45.54 -9.75 27.12
C GLU A 264 -45.50 -8.25 26.82
N PRO A 265 -46.43 -7.70 26.02
CA PRO A 265 -46.37 -6.31 25.54
C PRO A 265 -46.34 -5.25 26.65
N GLU A 266 -47.02 -5.49 27.78
CA GLU A 266 -47.03 -4.56 28.92
C GLU A 266 -45.67 -4.48 29.63
N LEU A 267 -45.02 -5.64 29.80
CA LEU A 267 -43.66 -5.73 30.35
C LEU A 267 -42.64 -5.06 29.42
N VAL A 268 -42.80 -5.22 28.11
CA VAL A 268 -41.99 -4.50 27.12
C VAL A 268 -42.21 -2.98 27.23
N ALA A 269 -43.47 -2.52 27.29
CA ALA A 269 -43.79 -1.10 27.39
C ALA A 269 -43.23 -0.48 28.68
N SER A 270 -43.35 -1.16 29.82
CA SER A 270 -42.83 -0.70 31.11
C SER A 270 -41.29 -0.64 31.11
N THR A 271 -40.60 -1.65 30.55
CA THR A 271 -39.14 -1.68 30.41
C THR A 271 -38.65 -0.54 29.52
N LEU A 272 -39.34 -0.29 28.40
CA LEU A 272 -39.00 0.81 27.50
C LEU A 272 -39.22 2.18 28.15
N LEU A 273 -40.29 2.36 28.94
CA LEU A 273 -40.54 3.62 29.65
C LEU A 273 -39.56 3.89 30.81
N GLN A 274 -38.97 2.83 31.38
CA GLN A 274 -37.90 2.97 32.38
C GLN A 274 -36.56 3.36 31.76
N MET A 275 -36.31 2.97 30.50
CA MET A 275 -35.02 3.16 29.83
C MET A 275 -34.97 4.34 28.86
N PHE A 276 -36.11 4.74 28.31
CA PHE A 276 -36.23 5.80 27.30
C PHE A 276 -37.17 6.91 27.78
N ASN A 277 -36.86 8.14 27.41
CA ASN A 277 -37.78 9.26 27.67
C ASN A 277 -38.99 9.22 26.72
N ARG A 278 -40.05 9.98 27.04
CA ARG A 278 -41.29 9.96 26.25
C ARG A 278 -41.11 10.32 24.77
N GLN A 279 -40.15 11.20 24.44
CA GLN A 279 -39.87 11.58 23.06
C GLN A 279 -39.22 10.42 22.28
N GLN A 280 -38.27 9.73 22.90
CA GLN A 280 -37.62 8.54 22.34
C GLN A 280 -38.61 7.38 22.15
N VAL A 281 -39.51 7.15 23.12
CA VAL A 281 -40.56 6.13 23.02
C VAL A 281 -41.53 6.46 21.88
N SER A 282 -41.96 7.72 21.74
CA SER A 282 -42.82 8.15 20.63
C SER A 282 -42.18 7.90 19.26
N GLN A 283 -40.88 8.21 19.12
CA GLN A 283 -40.14 7.97 17.90
C GLN A 283 -39.98 6.46 17.61
N LEU A 284 -39.79 5.63 18.63
CA LEU A 284 -39.75 4.18 18.50
C LEU A 284 -41.08 3.63 17.95
N VAL A 285 -42.21 4.10 18.49
CA VAL A 285 -43.55 3.71 18.04
C VAL A 285 -43.77 4.08 16.58
N GLN A 286 -43.38 5.29 16.17
CA GLN A 286 -43.45 5.72 14.77
C GLN A 286 -42.62 4.83 13.83
N LEU A 287 -41.40 4.48 14.22
CA LEU A 287 -40.53 3.60 13.43
C LEU A 287 -41.08 2.17 13.30
N LEU A 288 -41.71 1.65 14.35
CA LEU A 288 -42.37 0.33 14.32
C LEU A 288 -43.60 0.32 13.42
N GLN A 289 -44.35 1.42 13.36
CA GLN A 289 -45.52 1.58 12.50
C GLN A 289 -45.15 1.75 11.02
N MET A 290 -44.00 2.36 10.71
CA MET A 290 -43.51 2.56 9.34
C MET A 290 -42.92 1.29 8.69
N ARG A 291 -42.62 0.24 9.46
CA ARG A 291 -42.03 -1.02 8.95
C ARG A 291 -43.05 -2.15 8.75
N ARG A 292 -44.35 -1.83 8.67
CA ARG A 292 -45.40 -2.77 8.23
C ARG A 292 -45.61 -2.73 6.73
#